data_AF-A0A820KLI8-F1
#
_entry.id   AF-A0A820KLI8-F1
#
_cell.length_a   1.000
_cell.length_b   1.000
_cell.length_c   1.000
_cell.angle_alpha   90.00
_cell.angle_beta   90.00
_cell.angle_gamma   90.00
#
_symmetry.space_group_name_H-M   'P 1'
#
loop_
_entity.id
_entity.type
_entity.pdbx_description
1 polymer ?
#
loop_
_entity_poly.entity_id
_entity_poly.type
_entity_poly.pdbx_seq_one_letter_code
_entity_poly.pdbx_strand_id
1 'polypeptide(L)'
;DDKNCPLLSATRGNKRSIDLSNEIKVVEGTQCLVLYKLRPEVITSDNVHTSIFLSSMIDSPLDSLYYMIKSVFTPALRDNNNNNKSNQAATQQIQTSLNELEQVLRSSGKKTHGSSSSSMAIISQPKDEITYWHDIAKSASTKTNDLERAKYFLKLFDPVKGNFENFENLTLLELVDVVEKTQDVYDEIWRQVEYDEYPEQRMKHLLTITSNAFVQSVQKQLSN
;
A
#
# COMPACT_ATOMS: atom_id res chain seq x y z
N ASP A 1 -18.41 -3.00 32.62
CA ASP A 1 -17.74 -3.82 31.60
C ASP A 1 -18.54 -5.10 31.40
N ASP A 2 -18.83 -5.48 30.16
CA ASP A 2 -19.60 -6.68 29.82
C ASP A 2 -18.64 -7.76 29.29
N LYS A 3 -18.72 -8.98 29.85
CA LYS A 3 -17.93 -10.13 29.39
C LYS A 3 -18.20 -10.48 27.94
N ASN A 4 -19.40 -10.19 27.45
CA ASN A 4 -19.87 -10.58 26.11
C ASN A 4 -19.66 -9.48 25.05
N CYS A 5 -19.16 -8.30 25.43
CA CYS A 5 -18.78 -7.26 24.49
C CYS A 5 -17.25 -7.27 24.30
N PRO A 6 -16.72 -7.96 23.28
CA PRO A 6 -15.29 -8.04 23.05
C PRO A 6 -14.73 -6.81 22.34
N LEU A 7 -15.57 -5.92 21.82
CA LEU A 7 -15.19 -4.87 20.89
C LEU A 7 -15.63 -3.50 21.42
N LEU A 8 -14.72 -2.54 21.35
CA LEU A 8 -14.97 -1.12 21.59
C LEU A 8 -14.24 -0.32 20.51
N SER A 9 -14.97 0.46 19.72
CA SER A 9 -14.44 1.44 18.79
C SER A 9 -14.49 2.84 19.40
N ALA A 10 -13.49 3.65 19.12
CA ALA A 10 -13.37 5.04 19.52
C ALA A 10 -13.05 5.89 18.30
N THR A 11 -13.94 6.83 17.99
CA THR A 11 -13.76 7.77 16.87
C THR A 11 -13.76 9.20 17.38
N ARG A 12 -13.10 10.09 16.65
CA ARG A 12 -13.11 11.52 16.96
C ARG A 12 -14.36 12.18 16.38
N GLY A 13 -15.21 12.73 17.23
CA GLY A 13 -16.40 13.49 16.83
C GLY A 13 -16.10 14.94 16.44
N ASN A 14 -17.09 15.62 15.86
CA ASN A 14 -16.98 16.96 15.25
C ASN A 14 -16.62 18.10 16.22
N LYS A 15 -16.61 17.87 17.54
CA LYS A 15 -16.43 18.94 18.57
C LYS A 15 -15.44 18.56 19.68
N ARG A 16 -14.31 17.92 19.32
CA ARG A 16 -13.35 17.36 20.31
C ARG A 16 -13.99 16.33 21.26
N SER A 17 -15.12 15.74 20.87
CA SER A 17 -15.71 14.61 21.56
C SER A 17 -15.06 13.31 21.08
N ILE A 18 -15.06 12.30 21.94
CA ILE A 18 -14.69 10.94 21.58
C ILE A 18 -16.00 10.15 21.59
N ASP A 19 -16.37 9.59 20.44
CA ASP A 19 -17.55 8.78 20.31
C ASP A 19 -17.13 7.32 20.48
N LEU A 20 -17.71 6.65 21.49
CA LEU A 20 -17.42 5.26 21.82
C LEU A 20 -18.59 4.38 21.37
N SER A 21 -18.30 3.28 20.68
CA SER A 21 -19.33 2.35 20.21
C SER A 21 -18.85 0.91 20.29
N ASN A 22 -19.76 -0.04 20.49
CA ASN A 22 -19.44 -1.46 20.41
C ASN A 22 -19.48 -1.99 18.96
N GLU A 23 -19.68 -1.09 17.99
CA GLU A 23 -19.70 -1.38 16.56
C GLU A 23 -18.64 -0.54 15.84
N ILE A 24 -18.03 -1.09 14.79
CA ILE A 24 -17.08 -0.34 13.96
C ILE A 24 -17.88 0.52 12.99
N LYS A 25 -17.95 1.83 13.28
CA LYS A 25 -18.51 2.82 12.36
C LYS A 25 -17.37 3.47 11.60
N VAL A 26 -17.23 3.09 10.33
CA VAL A 26 -16.24 3.68 9.43
C VAL A 26 -16.81 5.00 8.93
N VAL A 27 -16.23 6.11 9.39
CA VAL A 27 -16.55 7.44 8.86
C VAL A 27 -15.34 7.91 8.06
N GLU A 28 -15.54 8.15 6.77
CA GLU A 28 -14.49 8.61 5.86
C GLU A 28 -13.79 9.87 6.41
N GLY A 29 -12.45 9.89 6.39
CA GLY A 29 -11.65 11.01 6.89
C GLY A 29 -11.47 11.05 8.41
N THR A 30 -11.91 10.03 9.15
CA THR A 30 -11.69 9.92 10.60
C THR A 30 -10.77 8.77 10.96
N GLN A 31 -9.92 8.99 11.96
CA GLN A 31 -9.14 7.93 12.59
C GLN A 31 -10.02 7.21 13.61
N CYS A 32 -10.02 5.87 13.55
CA CYS A 32 -10.75 5.00 14.45
C CYS A 32 -9.76 4.15 15.24
N LEU A 33 -9.90 4.13 16.57
CA LEU A 33 -9.20 3.21 17.44
C LEU A 33 -10.13 2.06 17.81
N VAL A 34 -9.68 0.84 17.59
CA VAL A 34 -10.42 -0.38 17.92
C VAL A 34 -9.71 -1.11 19.05
N LEU A 35 -10.42 -1.30 20.15
CA LEU A 35 -10.02 -2.11 21.28
C LEU A 35 -10.76 -3.43 21.21
N TYR A 36 -10.00 -4.52 21.28
CA TYR A 36 -10.52 -5.88 21.26
C TYR A 36 -10.04 -6.66 22.48
N LYS A 37 -10.95 -7.38 23.16
CA LYS A 37 -10.63 -8.26 24.28
C LYS A 37 -10.08 -9.59 23.78
N LEU A 38 -8.86 -9.93 24.16
CA LEU A 38 -8.23 -11.22 23.85
C LEU A 38 -8.94 -12.40 24.53
N ARG A 39 -9.64 -12.16 25.65
CA ARG A 39 -10.38 -13.17 26.42
C ARG A 39 -11.74 -12.59 26.89
N PRO A 40 -12.80 -13.42 26.96
CA PRO A 40 -14.12 -13.00 27.46
C PRO A 40 -14.11 -12.87 28.99
N GLU A 41 -13.42 -11.85 29.50
CA GLU A 41 -13.28 -11.56 30.92
C GLU A 41 -13.61 -10.10 31.23
N VAL A 42 -13.81 -9.83 32.53
CA VAL A 42 -14.02 -8.45 33.00
C VAL A 42 -12.67 -7.76 33.05
N ILE A 43 -12.57 -6.60 32.43
CA ILE A 43 -11.38 -5.77 32.43
C ILE A 43 -11.25 -5.11 33.81
N THR A 44 -10.15 -5.38 34.49
CA THR A 44 -9.71 -4.78 35.75
C THR A 44 -8.45 -3.94 35.51
N SER A 45 -8.08 -3.12 36.48
CA SER A 45 -6.83 -2.33 36.43
C SER A 45 -5.58 -3.19 36.22
N ASP A 46 -5.62 -4.46 36.67
CA ASP A 46 -4.49 -5.38 36.59
C ASP A 46 -4.39 -6.09 35.24
N ASN A 47 -5.49 -6.34 34.53
CA ASN A 47 -5.49 -7.10 33.26
C ASN A 47 -5.61 -6.24 32.01
N VAL A 48 -5.89 -4.93 32.14
CA VAL A 48 -6.15 -4.03 31.00
C VAL A 48 -5.03 -4.03 29.95
N HIS A 49 -3.78 -4.20 30.38
CA HIS A 49 -2.60 -4.12 29.51
C HIS A 49 -2.26 -5.45 28.80
N THR A 50 -2.77 -6.57 29.30
CA THR A 50 -2.51 -7.93 28.75
C THR A 50 -3.73 -8.54 28.09
N SER A 51 -4.93 -8.05 28.39
CA SER A 51 -6.19 -8.60 27.90
C SER A 51 -6.81 -7.78 26.77
N ILE A 52 -6.25 -6.61 26.45
CA ILE A 52 -6.74 -5.73 25.38
C ILE A 52 -5.72 -5.64 24.25
N PHE A 53 -6.20 -5.88 23.03
CA PHE A 53 -5.51 -5.57 21.79
C PHE A 53 -5.99 -4.22 21.27
N LEU A 54 -5.06 -3.34 20.90
CA LEU A 54 -5.35 -2.03 20.33
C LEU A 54 -4.94 -2.00 18.86
N SER A 55 -5.86 -1.60 17.99
CA SER A 55 -5.60 -1.38 16.57
C SER A 55 -6.06 0.02 16.16
N SER A 56 -5.26 0.69 15.33
CA SER A 56 -5.64 1.96 14.71
C SER A 56 -6.03 1.73 13.27
N MET A 57 -7.16 2.28 12.85
CA MET A 57 -7.68 2.22 11.49
C MET A 57 -7.80 3.64 10.94
N ILE A 58 -7.33 3.84 9.72
CA ILE A 58 -7.32 5.14 9.03
C ILE A 58 -8.11 4.99 7.74
N ASP A 59 -9.13 5.84 7.56
CA ASP A 59 -9.99 5.97 6.38
C ASP A 59 -10.77 4.71 5.98
N SER A 60 -10.07 3.69 5.46
CA SER A 60 -10.61 2.45 4.94
C SER A 60 -10.13 1.24 5.76
N PRO A 61 -11.04 0.36 6.24
CA PRO A 61 -10.67 -0.88 6.91
C PRO A 61 -9.80 -1.80 6.06
N LEU A 62 -10.05 -1.80 4.75
CA LEU A 62 -9.35 -2.69 3.82
C LEU A 62 -7.92 -2.22 3.60
N ASP A 63 -7.72 -0.90 3.44
CA ASP A 63 -6.39 -0.31 3.33
C ASP A 63 -5.61 -0.45 4.65
N SER A 64 -6.28 -0.19 5.78
CA SER A 64 -5.70 -0.38 7.12
C SER A 64 -5.23 -1.82 7.34
N LEU A 65 -6.05 -2.81 6.97
CA LEU A 65 -5.70 -4.22 7.06
C LEU A 65 -4.49 -4.56 6.18
N TYR A 66 -4.50 -4.08 4.93
CA TYR A 66 -3.41 -4.29 3.99
C TYR A 66 -2.08 -3.76 4.53
N TYR A 67 -2.03 -2.50 4.99
CA TYR A 67 -0.82 -1.92 5.56
C TYR A 67 -0.40 -2.60 6.86
N MET A 68 -1.35 -3.00 7.71
CA MET A 68 -1.04 -3.70 8.96
C MET A 68 -0.36 -5.05 8.67
N ILE A 69 -0.85 -5.79 7.68
CA ILE A 69 -0.21 -7.06 7.29
C ILE A 69 1.12 -6.83 6.56
N LYS A 70 1.19 -5.89 5.61
CA LYS A 70 2.40 -5.61 4.81
C LYS A 70 3.53 -4.99 5.63
N SER A 71 3.22 -4.02 6.49
CA SER A 71 4.24 -3.20 7.18
C SER A 71 4.53 -3.66 8.60
N VAL A 72 3.56 -4.27 9.30
CA VAL A 72 3.76 -4.71 10.69
C VAL A 72 3.96 -6.22 10.77
N PHE A 73 3.01 -7.02 10.27
CA PHE A 73 3.07 -8.46 10.44
C PHE A 73 4.09 -9.15 9.54
N THR A 74 4.24 -8.72 8.28
CA THR A 74 5.19 -9.34 7.34
C THR A 74 6.64 -9.23 7.84
N PRO A 75 7.15 -8.03 8.23
CA PRO A 75 8.49 -7.95 8.82
C PRO A 75 8.60 -8.71 10.14
N ALA A 76 7.59 -8.62 11.03
CA ALA A 76 7.62 -9.31 12.32
C ALA A 76 7.65 -10.84 12.20
N LEU A 77 7.01 -11.40 11.18
CA LEU A 77 7.07 -12.83 10.85
C LEU A 77 8.41 -13.22 10.22
N ARG A 78 9.06 -12.30 9.51
CA ARG A 78 10.38 -12.51 8.88
C ARG A 78 11.53 -12.45 9.90
N ASP A 79 11.47 -11.51 10.84
CA ASP A 79 12.50 -11.30 11.87
C ASP A 79 12.43 -12.34 13.00
N ASN A 80 11.37 -13.15 13.03
CA ASN A 80 11.23 -14.22 14.00
C ASN A 80 12.21 -15.36 13.64
N ASN A 81 13.46 -15.20 14.07
CA ASN A 81 14.67 -16.02 13.88
C ASN A 81 14.56 -17.54 14.22
N ASN A 82 13.36 -18.05 14.45
CA ASN A 82 13.14 -19.48 14.62
C ASN A 82 12.92 -20.13 13.26
N ASN A 83 13.88 -20.96 12.86
CA ASN A 83 13.90 -21.86 11.69
C ASN A 83 12.78 -22.91 11.68
N ASN A 84 11.54 -22.52 11.99
CA ASN A 84 10.38 -23.37 11.91
C ASN A 84 9.86 -23.31 10.47
N LYS A 85 10.02 -24.42 9.75
CA LYS A 85 9.50 -24.59 8.38
C LYS A 85 8.01 -24.22 8.25
N SER A 86 7.24 -24.34 9.34
CA SER A 86 5.84 -23.89 9.41
C SER A 86 5.66 -22.37 9.29
N ASN A 87 6.56 -21.57 9.86
CA ASN A 87 6.50 -20.10 9.79
C ASN A 87 6.89 -19.59 8.41
N GLN A 88 7.78 -20.30 7.72
CA GLN A 88 8.15 -19.99 6.34
C GLN A 88 6.99 -20.29 5.38
N ALA A 89 6.33 -21.44 5.52
CA ALA A 89 5.14 -21.76 4.72
C ALA A 89 3.98 -20.79 4.99
N ALA A 90 3.74 -20.41 6.25
CA ALA A 90 2.74 -19.42 6.62
C ALA A 90 3.08 -18.03 6.07
N THR A 91 4.34 -17.60 6.14
CA THR A 91 4.79 -16.34 5.53
C THR A 91 4.58 -16.34 4.02
N GLN A 92 4.90 -17.44 3.33
CA GLN A 92 4.65 -17.56 1.89
C GLN A 92 3.16 -17.49 1.56
N GLN A 93 2.30 -18.16 2.33
CA GLN A 93 0.84 -18.07 2.15
C GLN A 93 0.32 -16.65 2.38
N ILE A 94 0.79 -15.97 3.43
CA ILE A 94 0.44 -14.59 3.72
C ILE A 94 0.87 -13.66 2.57
N GLN A 95 2.06 -13.88 1.99
CA GLN A 95 2.51 -13.12 0.81
C GLN A 95 1.61 -13.36 -0.41
N THR A 96 1.22 -14.60 -0.69
CA THR A 96 0.28 -14.91 -1.77
C THR A 96 -1.06 -14.24 -1.55
N SER A 97 -1.64 -14.35 -0.34
CA SER A 97 -2.91 -13.72 -0.01
C SER A 97 -2.83 -12.20 0.00
N LEU A 98 -1.69 -11.61 0.38
CA LEU A 98 -1.44 -10.17 0.24
C LEU A 98 -1.46 -9.75 -1.23
N ASN A 99 -0.78 -10.50 -2.11
CA ASN A 99 -0.77 -10.20 -3.54
C ASN A 99 -2.18 -10.30 -4.16
N GLU A 100 -2.96 -11.29 -3.76
CA GLU A 100 -4.37 -11.41 -4.16
C GLU A 100 -5.21 -10.24 -3.62
N LEU A 101 -5.01 -9.87 -2.35
CA LEU A 101 -5.69 -8.73 -1.73
C LEU A 101 -5.31 -7.41 -2.43
N GLU A 102 -4.04 -7.21 -2.79
CA GLU A 102 -3.59 -6.09 -3.60
C GLU A 102 -4.29 -6.05 -4.95
N GLN A 103 -4.40 -7.19 -5.62
CA GLN A 103 -5.11 -7.27 -6.90
C GLN A 103 -6.59 -6.92 -6.75
N VAL A 104 -7.23 -7.40 -5.68
CA VAL A 104 -8.63 -7.06 -5.35
C VAL A 104 -8.77 -5.58 -5.04
N LEU A 105 -7.86 -4.99 -4.26
CA LEU A 105 -7.83 -3.58 -3.91
C LEU A 105 -7.65 -2.70 -5.16
N ARG A 106 -6.66 -3.02 -6.01
CA ARG A 106 -6.42 -2.37 -7.30
C ARG A 106 -7.61 -2.51 -8.25
N SER A 107 -8.36 -3.61 -8.20
CA SER A 107 -9.57 -3.82 -9.00
C SER A 107 -10.82 -3.14 -8.42
N SER A 108 -10.91 -3.01 -7.09
CA SER A 108 -12.05 -2.42 -6.38
C SER A 108 -11.99 -0.89 -6.39
N GLY A 109 -10.78 -0.32 -6.41
CA GLY A 109 -10.54 1.09 -6.73
C GLY A 109 -11.03 1.49 -8.14
N LYS A 110 -11.42 0.54 -9.00
CA LYS A 110 -12.04 0.81 -10.31
C LYS A 110 -13.54 1.09 -10.25
N LYS A 111 -14.25 0.76 -9.15
CA LYS A 111 -15.72 0.84 -9.08
C LYS A 111 -16.26 2.12 -8.45
N THR A 112 -15.44 2.90 -7.76
CA THR A 112 -15.85 4.22 -7.26
C THR A 112 -15.32 5.28 -8.21
N HIS A 113 -16.20 5.77 -9.08
CA HIS A 113 -15.96 7.02 -9.79
C HIS A 113 -15.55 8.10 -8.77
N GLY A 114 -14.26 8.47 -8.74
CA GLY A 114 -13.79 9.69 -8.06
C GLY A 114 -12.73 9.56 -6.97
N SER A 115 -12.32 8.37 -6.51
CA SER A 115 -11.21 8.29 -5.53
C SER A 115 -9.91 7.81 -6.16
N SER A 116 -9.25 8.72 -6.87
CA SER A 116 -7.85 8.58 -7.31
C SER A 116 -6.89 8.30 -6.13
N SER A 117 -7.31 8.59 -4.89
CA SER A 117 -6.49 8.44 -3.67
C SER A 117 -6.23 6.98 -3.27
N SER A 118 -7.22 6.08 -3.36
CA SER A 118 -7.06 4.69 -2.91
C SER A 118 -6.10 3.89 -3.82
N SER A 119 -6.20 4.11 -5.15
CA SER A 119 -5.28 3.47 -6.10
C SER A 119 -3.85 4.03 -6.00
N MET A 120 -3.67 5.33 -5.72
CA MET A 120 -2.34 5.91 -5.48
C MET A 120 -1.75 5.47 -4.14
N ALA A 121 -2.56 5.29 -3.10
CA ALA A 121 -2.08 4.82 -1.79
C ALA A 121 -1.36 3.47 -1.91
N ILE A 122 -1.94 2.53 -2.67
CA ILE A 122 -1.38 1.18 -2.87
C ILE A 122 -0.07 1.22 -3.67
N ILE A 123 0.13 2.21 -4.54
CA ILE A 123 1.33 2.38 -5.37
C ILE A 123 2.42 3.03 -4.51
N SER A 124 3.24 2.20 -3.88
CA SER A 124 4.26 2.62 -2.93
C SER A 124 5.68 2.67 -3.53
N GLN A 125 5.89 1.97 -4.64
CA GLN A 125 7.17 1.87 -5.34
C GLN A 125 7.00 2.11 -6.85
N PRO A 126 8.05 2.55 -7.57
CA PRO A 126 7.99 2.78 -9.02
C PRO A 126 7.56 1.54 -9.82
N LYS A 127 7.93 0.34 -9.36
CA LYS A 127 7.49 -0.92 -9.97
C LYS A 127 5.96 -1.15 -9.85
N ASP A 128 5.33 -0.61 -8.80
CA ASP A 128 3.89 -0.76 -8.57
C ASP A 128 3.08 0.01 -9.63
N GLU A 129 3.65 1.11 -10.14
CA GLU A 129 3.11 1.93 -11.23
C GLU A 129 3.12 1.14 -12.55
N ILE A 130 4.23 0.44 -12.85
CA ILE A 130 4.34 -0.41 -14.04
C ILE A 130 3.34 -1.57 -13.96
N THR A 131 3.18 -2.18 -12.78
CA THR A 131 2.17 -3.24 -12.56
C THR A 131 0.76 -2.72 -12.77
N TYR A 132 0.46 -1.49 -12.32
CA TYR A 132 -0.84 -0.86 -12.55
C TYR A 132 -1.17 -0.73 -14.05
N TRP A 133 -0.23 -0.26 -14.86
CA TRP A 133 -0.45 -0.16 -16.31
C TRP A 133 -0.57 -1.53 -16.98
N HIS A 134 0.15 -2.55 -16.50
CA HIS A 134 -0.07 -3.95 -16.94
C HIS A 134 -1.48 -4.44 -16.62
N ASP A 135 -2.02 -4.10 -15.44
CA ASP A 135 -3.36 -4.50 -15.02
C ASP A 135 -4.45 -3.81 -15.84
N ILE A 136 -4.23 -2.57 -16.26
CA ILE A 136 -5.14 -1.89 -17.21
C ILE A 136 -5.08 -2.58 -18.57
N ALA A 137 -3.87 -2.84 -19.09
CA ALA A 137 -3.67 -3.47 -20.40
C ALA A 137 -4.25 -4.90 -20.48
N LYS A 138 -4.32 -5.63 -19.34
CA LYS A 138 -4.88 -6.98 -19.24
C LYS A 138 -6.37 -7.02 -18.86
N SER A 139 -6.95 -5.90 -18.44
CA SER A 139 -8.33 -5.88 -17.94
C SER A 139 -9.33 -5.87 -19.10
N ALA A 140 -10.03 -6.99 -19.25
CA ALA A 140 -11.02 -7.23 -20.32
C ALA A 140 -12.25 -6.30 -20.28
N SER A 141 -12.47 -5.54 -19.21
CA SER A 141 -13.59 -4.58 -19.09
C SER A 141 -13.21 -3.14 -19.40
N THR A 142 -11.97 -2.87 -19.81
CA THR A 142 -11.46 -1.52 -20.08
C THR A 142 -11.77 -1.12 -21.52
N LYS A 143 -12.09 0.15 -21.78
CA LYS A 143 -12.33 0.65 -23.14
C LYS A 143 -11.09 0.43 -24.01
N THR A 144 -11.28 0.16 -25.30
CA THR A 144 -10.18 -0.10 -26.24
C THR A 144 -9.11 1.01 -26.21
N ASN A 145 -9.53 2.27 -26.10
CA ASN A 145 -8.62 3.42 -26.00
C ASN A 145 -7.73 3.39 -24.74
N ASP A 146 -8.29 3.04 -23.58
CA ASP A 146 -7.54 2.95 -22.32
C ASP A 146 -6.54 1.78 -22.33
N LEU A 147 -6.86 0.71 -23.06
CA LEU A 147 -5.98 -0.45 -23.24
C LEU A 147 -4.79 -0.12 -24.13
N GLU A 148 -5.01 0.59 -25.24
CA GLU A 148 -3.94 1.07 -26.13
C GLU A 148 -3.05 2.10 -25.44
N ARG A 149 -3.65 3.03 -24.71
CA ARG A 149 -2.94 3.99 -23.83
C ARG A 149 -2.07 3.29 -22.80
N ALA A 150 -2.60 2.29 -22.09
CA ALA A 150 -1.82 1.55 -21.11
C ALA A 150 -0.64 0.80 -21.75
N LYS A 151 -0.84 0.18 -22.91
CA LYS A 151 0.25 -0.47 -23.66
C LYS A 151 1.30 0.53 -24.12
N TYR A 152 0.90 1.73 -24.51
CA TYR A 152 1.82 2.79 -24.89
C TYR A 152 2.69 3.24 -23.72
N PHE A 153 2.08 3.55 -22.57
CA PHE A 153 2.85 3.90 -21.37
C PHE A 153 3.78 2.77 -20.91
N LEU A 154 3.37 1.51 -21.02
CA LEU A 154 4.25 0.38 -20.72
C LEU A 154 5.49 0.33 -21.62
N LYS A 155 5.36 0.66 -22.90
CA LYS A 155 6.52 0.76 -23.81
C LYS A 155 7.46 1.88 -23.39
N LEU A 156 6.93 3.01 -22.97
CA LEU A 156 7.75 4.12 -22.46
C LEU A 156 8.49 3.72 -21.18
N PHE A 157 7.89 2.89 -20.32
CA PHE A 157 8.53 2.38 -19.11
C PHE A 157 9.54 1.23 -19.34
N ASP A 158 9.58 0.60 -20.51
CA ASP A 158 10.47 -0.54 -20.78
C ASP A 158 11.97 -0.28 -20.47
N PRO A 159 12.56 0.89 -20.81
CA PRO A 159 13.97 1.17 -20.54
C PRO A 159 14.34 1.18 -19.05
N VAL A 160 13.39 1.51 -18.16
CA VAL A 160 13.60 1.65 -16.71
C VAL A 160 12.99 0.51 -15.90
N LYS A 161 12.16 -0.32 -16.52
CA LYS A 161 11.46 -1.44 -15.86
C LYS A 161 12.40 -2.38 -15.12
N GLY A 162 13.47 -2.83 -15.79
CA GLY A 162 14.45 -3.75 -15.19
C GLY A 162 15.20 -3.11 -14.03
N ASN A 163 15.45 -1.80 -14.08
CA ASN A 163 16.09 -1.06 -13.00
C ASN A 163 15.16 -0.88 -11.80
N PHE A 164 13.86 -0.65 -12.01
CA PHE A 164 12.88 -0.58 -10.91
C PHE A 164 12.58 -1.93 -10.26
N GLU A 165 12.67 -3.03 -11.01
CA GLU A 165 12.56 -4.38 -10.44
C GLU A 165 13.78 -4.74 -9.56
N ASN A 166 14.99 -4.29 -9.95
CA ASN A 166 16.24 -4.59 -9.25
C ASN A 166 16.79 -3.41 -8.42
N PHE A 167 15.93 -2.47 -8.06
CA PHE A 167 16.32 -1.17 -7.49
C PHE A 167 17.16 -1.25 -6.21
N GLU A 168 17.00 -2.32 -5.44
CA GLU A 168 17.71 -2.54 -4.16
C GLU A 168 19.14 -3.07 -4.31
N ASN A 169 19.52 -3.54 -5.51
CA ASN A 169 20.82 -4.17 -5.77
C ASN A 169 21.72 -3.33 -6.69
N LEU A 170 21.25 -2.18 -7.16
CA LEU A 170 22.00 -1.27 -8.04
C LEU A 170 23.08 -0.54 -7.24
N THR A 171 24.30 -0.46 -7.75
CA THR A 171 25.40 0.34 -7.19
C THR A 171 25.13 1.85 -7.31
N LEU A 172 25.83 2.68 -6.54
CA LEU A 172 25.66 4.14 -6.58
C LEU A 172 25.90 4.73 -7.98
N LEU A 173 26.85 4.18 -8.74
CA LEU A 173 27.12 4.60 -10.12
C LEU A 173 25.97 4.24 -11.06
N GLU A 174 25.47 3.00 -10.98
CA GLU A 174 24.30 2.58 -11.75
C GLU A 174 23.05 3.37 -11.37
N LEU A 175 22.94 3.81 -10.11
CA LEU A 175 21.82 4.61 -9.63
C LEU A 175 21.75 5.97 -10.33
N VAL A 176 22.90 6.61 -10.58
CA VAL A 176 22.97 7.88 -11.33
C VAL A 176 22.46 7.68 -12.76
N ASP A 177 22.93 6.64 -13.45
CA ASP A 177 22.46 6.31 -14.81
C ASP A 177 20.94 6.04 -14.84
N VAL A 178 20.40 5.43 -13.77
CA VAL A 178 18.97 5.14 -13.64
C VAL A 178 18.18 6.41 -13.37
N VAL A 179 18.70 7.39 -12.63
CA VAL A 179 18.05 8.69 -12.46
C VAL A 179 17.90 9.38 -13.82
N GLU A 180 18.95 9.42 -14.63
CA GLU A 180 18.93 10.07 -15.95
C GLU A 180 17.91 9.38 -16.88
N LYS A 181 17.96 8.05 -16.98
CA LYS A 181 16.99 7.28 -17.78
C LYS A 181 15.56 7.46 -17.28
N THR A 182 15.35 7.56 -15.98
CA THR A 182 14.02 7.80 -15.39
C THR A 182 13.50 9.18 -15.73
N GLN A 183 14.36 10.19 -15.71
CA GLN A 183 14.00 11.55 -16.11
C GLN A 183 13.56 11.59 -17.56
N ASP A 184 14.32 10.97 -18.47
CA ASP A 184 13.99 10.92 -19.90
C ASP A 184 12.64 10.23 -20.13
N VAL A 185 12.42 9.07 -19.49
CA VAL A 185 11.15 8.34 -19.59
C VAL A 185 9.98 9.17 -19.05
N TYR A 186 10.16 9.88 -17.94
CA TYR A 186 9.07 10.67 -17.35
C TYR A 186 8.76 11.91 -18.19
N ASP A 187 9.77 12.55 -18.78
CA ASP A 187 9.58 13.65 -19.72
C ASP A 187 8.84 13.17 -20.98
N GLU A 188 9.19 11.99 -21.51
CA GLU A 188 8.51 11.38 -22.65
C GLU A 188 7.04 11.04 -22.33
N ILE A 189 6.77 10.43 -21.17
CA ILE A 189 5.40 10.15 -20.70
C ILE A 189 4.59 11.44 -20.51
N TRP A 190 5.22 12.51 -20.02
CA TRP A 190 4.54 13.78 -19.76
C TRP A 190 4.23 14.56 -21.04
N ARG A 191 5.13 14.50 -22.03
CA ARG A 191 5.01 15.25 -23.30
C ARG A 191 4.24 14.51 -24.39
N GLN A 192 3.93 13.23 -24.19
CA GLN A 192 3.18 12.47 -25.17
C GLN A 192 1.83 13.14 -25.49
N VAL A 193 1.47 13.13 -26.78
CA VAL A 193 0.21 13.70 -27.29
C VAL A 193 -0.63 12.64 -28.02
N GLU A 194 -0.18 11.38 -28.04
CA GLU A 194 -0.84 10.28 -28.75
C GLU A 194 -2.12 9.81 -28.04
N TYR A 195 -2.15 9.89 -26.71
CA TYR A 195 -3.29 9.50 -25.87
C TYR A 195 -3.61 10.59 -24.84
N ASP A 196 -4.73 10.39 -24.14
CA ASP A 196 -5.15 11.27 -23.03
C ASP A 196 -3.99 11.56 -22.06
N GLU A 197 -3.86 12.83 -21.70
CA GLU A 197 -2.79 13.38 -20.88
C GLU A 197 -2.57 12.56 -19.60
N TYR A 198 -1.30 12.40 -19.21
CA TYR A 198 -0.97 11.73 -17.96
C TYR A 198 -1.44 12.60 -16.78
N PRO A 199 -2.29 12.09 -15.86
CA PRO A 199 -2.87 12.92 -14.81
C PRO A 199 -1.81 13.57 -13.91
N GLU A 200 -1.89 14.90 -13.71
CA GLU A 200 -0.90 15.66 -12.94
C GLU A 200 -0.67 15.12 -11.53
N GLN A 201 -1.75 14.80 -10.81
CA GLN A 201 -1.66 14.23 -9.46
C GLN A 201 -0.88 12.91 -9.44
N ARG A 202 -1.06 12.09 -10.47
CA ARG A 202 -0.38 10.80 -10.60
C ARG A 202 1.10 11.00 -10.92
N MET A 203 1.46 12.00 -11.70
CA MET A 203 2.87 12.30 -12.02
C MET A 203 3.61 12.81 -10.79
N LYS A 204 2.96 13.68 -10.00
CA LYS A 204 3.50 14.11 -8.70
C LYS A 204 3.71 12.94 -7.76
N HIS A 205 2.76 12.01 -7.71
CA HIS A 205 2.88 10.79 -6.92
C HIS A 205 4.05 9.92 -7.41
N LEU A 206 4.14 9.68 -8.72
CA LEU A 206 5.21 8.90 -9.34
C LEU A 206 6.60 9.49 -9.06
N LEU A 207 6.78 10.79 -9.24
CA LEU A 207 8.03 11.49 -8.89
C LEU A 207 8.37 11.34 -7.40
N THR A 208 7.37 11.41 -6.52
CA THR A 208 7.57 11.30 -5.06
C THR A 208 8.01 9.88 -4.68
N ILE A 209 7.31 8.84 -5.14
CA ILE A 209 7.66 7.45 -4.82
C ILE A 209 9.02 7.06 -5.40
N THR A 210 9.37 7.55 -6.59
CA THR A 210 10.66 7.30 -7.22
C THR A 210 11.79 8.01 -6.49
N SER A 211 11.59 9.27 -6.09
CA SER A 211 12.54 10.00 -5.26
C SER A 211 12.77 9.30 -3.92
N ASN A 212 11.70 8.84 -3.26
CA ASN A 212 11.80 8.10 -2.00
C ASN A 212 12.55 6.78 -2.19
N ALA A 213 12.30 6.06 -3.29
CA ALA A 213 13.05 4.85 -3.61
C ALA A 213 14.54 5.16 -3.74
N PHE A 214 14.93 6.16 -4.55
CA PHE A 214 16.32 6.58 -4.70
C PHE A 214 16.98 6.91 -3.36
N VAL A 215 16.32 7.70 -2.51
CA VAL A 215 16.83 8.06 -1.18
C VAL A 215 17.04 6.80 -0.33
N GLN A 216 16.10 5.86 -0.31
CA GLN A 216 16.24 4.61 0.43
C GLN A 216 17.42 3.76 -0.06
N SER A 217 17.61 3.64 -1.38
CA SER A 217 18.76 2.90 -1.94
C SER A 217 20.09 3.55 -1.60
N VAL A 218 20.20 4.89 -1.72
CA VAL A 218 21.41 5.61 -1.32
C VAL A 218 21.68 5.44 0.18
N GLN A 219 20.66 5.59 1.02
CA GLN A 219 20.80 5.42 2.46
C GLN A 219 21.29 4.02 2.82
N LYS A 220 20.71 2.97 2.21
CA LYS A 220 21.10 1.57 2.43
C LYS A 220 22.56 1.31 2.04
N GLN A 221 23.05 1.95 0.98
CA GLN A 221 24.44 1.81 0.54
C GLN A 221 25.45 2.58 1.38
N LEU A 222 25.04 3.69 1.98
CA LEU A 222 25.91 4.49 2.86
C LEU A 222 25.88 4.00 4.32
N SER A 223 24.83 3.28 4.72
CA SER A 223 24.70 2.68 6.05
C SER A 223 25.42 1.34 6.20
N ASN A 224 25.80 0.71 5.08
CA ASN A 224 26.65 -0.48 5.02
C ASN A 224 28.11 -0.09 4.80
#